data_AF-A0A212STT8-F1
#
_entry.id   AF-A0A212STT8-F1
#
_cell.length_a   1.000
_cell.length_b   1.000
_cell.length_c   1.000
_cell.angle_alpha   90.00
_cell.angle_beta   90.00
_cell.angle_gamma   90.00
#
_symmetry.space_group_name_H-M   'P 1'
#
loop_
_entity.id
_entity.type
_entity.pdbx_description
1 polymer ?
#
loop_
_entity_poly.entity_id
_entity_poly.type
_entity_poly.pdbx_seq_one_letter_code
_entity_poly.pdbx_strand_id
1 'polypeptide(L)'
;MTKQERATRTRQALIRSAAVVFEQHGYAQARLTLISSGAGVSTGALHFHFENKAAVAEAVVAEASRGLRDMSAAIRRGTDTALQALVDTSHALVELLRGDPVSRAGFRLSCDGERAAAPDLRMEWHHRVRELLEEAAAAGTLADDIAREDAVAATVAVTAGFEVLGRHDTEWLSSYRLTGFWQLLLPRLAAAKTLPLLDPAGTGAVASPRPGPGAASAVGEAEETAALTAEPT
;
A
#
# COMPACT_ATOMS: atom_id res chain seq x y z
N MET A 1 -2.40 -32.13 -5.38
CA MET A 1 -2.26 -30.80 -5.99
C MET A 1 -2.48 -30.94 -7.49
N THR A 2 -3.47 -30.25 -8.04
CA THR A 2 -3.81 -30.33 -9.47
C THR A 2 -2.79 -29.55 -10.33
N LYS A 3 -2.74 -29.85 -11.64
CA LYS A 3 -1.91 -29.09 -12.59
C LYS A 3 -2.25 -27.60 -12.57
N GLN A 4 -3.52 -27.26 -12.38
CA GLN A 4 -4.01 -25.89 -12.29
C GLN A 4 -3.53 -25.17 -11.02
N GLU A 5 -3.60 -25.82 -9.86
CA GLU A 5 -3.10 -25.25 -8.59
C GLU A 5 -1.61 -24.93 -8.67
N ARG A 6 -0.82 -25.82 -9.27
CA ARG A 6 0.63 -25.59 -9.48
C ARG A 6 0.89 -24.42 -10.41
N ALA A 7 0.12 -24.30 -11.51
CA ALA A 7 0.24 -23.19 -12.45
C ALA A 7 -0.10 -21.84 -11.78
N THR A 8 -1.19 -21.79 -11.01
CA THR A 8 -1.58 -20.58 -10.26
C THR A 8 -0.52 -20.17 -9.24
N ARG A 9 0.01 -21.14 -8.45
CA ARG A 9 1.06 -20.86 -7.46
C ARG A 9 2.34 -20.33 -8.12
N THR A 10 2.74 -20.91 -9.25
CA THR A 10 3.92 -20.48 -10.02
C THR A 10 3.71 -19.06 -10.57
N ARG A 11 2.55 -18.78 -11.15
CA ARG A 11 2.20 -17.43 -11.63
C ARG A 11 2.27 -16.39 -10.50
N GLN A 12 1.75 -16.72 -9.32
CA GLN A 12 1.79 -15.83 -8.16
C GLN A 12 3.21 -15.63 -7.59
N ALA A 13 4.04 -16.68 -7.61
CA ALA A 13 5.46 -16.54 -7.25
C ALA A 13 6.21 -15.61 -8.22
N LEU A 14 5.94 -15.72 -9.52
CA LEU A 14 6.49 -14.85 -10.55
C LEU A 14 6.05 -13.39 -10.37
N ILE A 15 4.77 -13.12 -10.07
CA ILE A 15 4.28 -11.76 -9.81
C ILE A 15 4.99 -11.13 -8.60
N ARG A 16 5.10 -11.86 -7.49
CA ARG A 16 5.80 -11.36 -6.29
C ARG A 16 7.28 -11.12 -6.54
N SER A 17 7.96 -12.05 -7.20
CA SER A 17 9.36 -11.88 -7.60
C SER A 17 9.54 -10.66 -8.51
N ALA A 18 8.65 -10.49 -9.48
CA ALA A 18 8.67 -9.36 -10.39
C ALA A 18 8.50 -8.03 -9.66
N ALA A 19 7.56 -7.95 -8.71
CA ALA A 19 7.35 -6.74 -7.90
C ALA A 19 8.63 -6.31 -7.18
N VAL A 20 9.34 -7.25 -6.53
CA VAL A 20 10.62 -6.98 -5.86
C VAL A 20 11.69 -6.50 -6.86
N VAL A 21 11.83 -7.18 -8.00
CA VAL A 21 12.81 -6.79 -9.03
C VAL A 21 12.50 -5.41 -9.62
N PHE A 22 11.23 -5.09 -9.86
CA PHE A 22 10.82 -3.78 -10.35
C PHE A 22 11.01 -2.67 -9.31
N GLU A 23 10.81 -2.97 -8.03
CA GLU A 23 11.07 -2.03 -6.93
C GLU A 23 12.56 -1.65 -6.87
N GLN A 24 13.44 -2.67 -6.93
CA GLN A 24 14.89 -2.51 -6.80
C GLN A 24 15.56 -1.88 -8.03
N HIS A 25 15.17 -2.29 -9.24
CA HIS A 25 15.87 -1.90 -10.47
C HIS A 25 15.09 -0.91 -11.34
N GLY A 26 13.82 -0.66 -11.01
CA GLY A 26 12.88 -0.01 -11.94
C GLY A 26 12.54 -0.90 -13.13
N TYR A 27 11.51 -0.52 -13.89
CA TYR A 27 11.04 -1.33 -15.02
C TYR A 27 12.09 -1.45 -16.13
N ALA A 28 12.72 -0.33 -16.52
CA ALA A 28 13.66 -0.30 -17.64
C ALA A 28 14.82 -1.30 -17.46
N GLN A 29 15.42 -1.34 -16.26
CA GLN A 29 16.60 -2.17 -15.97
C GLN A 29 16.26 -3.57 -15.45
N ALA A 30 15.01 -3.83 -15.05
CA ALA A 30 14.56 -5.16 -14.63
C ALA A 30 14.73 -6.20 -15.75
N ARG A 31 15.26 -7.37 -15.38
CA ARG A 31 15.52 -8.50 -16.29
C ARG A 31 14.63 -9.69 -15.95
N LEU A 32 14.04 -10.32 -16.97
CA LEU A 32 13.21 -11.52 -16.80
C LEU A 32 13.95 -12.68 -16.11
N THR A 33 15.27 -12.77 -16.29
CA THR A 33 16.12 -13.78 -15.63
C THR A 33 16.21 -13.58 -14.11
N LEU A 34 16.21 -12.34 -13.62
CA LEU A 34 16.16 -12.06 -12.18
C LEU A 34 14.79 -12.44 -11.61
N ILE A 35 13.73 -12.17 -12.36
CA ILE A 35 12.35 -12.51 -11.97
C ILE A 35 12.17 -14.03 -11.86
N SER A 36 12.58 -14.80 -12.88
CA SER A 36 12.48 -16.26 -12.86
C SER A 36 13.31 -16.87 -11.73
N SER A 37 14.55 -16.39 -11.55
CA SER A 37 15.43 -16.81 -10.46
C SER A 37 14.83 -16.53 -9.08
N GLY A 38 14.33 -15.32 -8.82
CA GLY A 38 13.69 -14.96 -7.56
C GLY A 38 12.39 -15.73 -7.27
N ALA A 39 11.71 -16.20 -8.31
CA ALA A 39 10.52 -17.05 -8.18
C ALA A 39 10.87 -18.55 -8.02
N GLY A 40 12.15 -18.93 -8.13
CA GLY A 40 12.60 -20.32 -8.07
C GLY A 40 12.18 -21.18 -9.26
N VAL A 41 12.03 -20.57 -10.44
CA VAL A 41 11.59 -21.25 -11.67
C VAL A 41 12.53 -20.96 -12.84
N SER A 42 12.48 -21.81 -13.88
CA SER A 42 13.28 -21.59 -15.09
C SER A 42 12.73 -20.43 -15.92
N THR A 43 13.58 -19.83 -16.76
CA THR A 43 13.16 -18.80 -17.72
C THR A 43 12.10 -19.33 -18.70
N GLY A 44 12.19 -20.61 -19.09
CA GLY A 44 11.16 -21.25 -19.91
C GLY A 44 9.79 -21.34 -19.19
N ALA A 45 9.80 -21.63 -17.88
CA ALA A 45 8.57 -21.63 -17.09
C ALA A 45 7.98 -20.21 -16.93
N LEU A 46 8.81 -19.17 -16.85
CA LEU A 46 8.34 -17.79 -16.90
C LEU A 46 7.65 -17.50 -18.23
N HIS A 47 8.29 -17.84 -19.36
CA HIS A 47 7.71 -17.59 -20.69
C HIS A 47 6.42 -18.37 -20.96
N PHE A 48 6.22 -19.51 -20.28
CA PHE A 48 4.93 -20.21 -20.30
C PHE A 48 3.80 -19.38 -19.66
N HIS A 49 4.10 -18.54 -18.68
CA HIS A 49 3.11 -17.71 -17.98
C HIS A 49 2.99 -16.29 -18.54
N PHE A 50 4.09 -15.73 -19.07
CA PHE A 50 4.17 -14.35 -19.52
C PHE A 50 5.01 -14.26 -20.78
N GLU A 51 4.42 -13.72 -21.85
CA GLU A 51 5.08 -13.59 -23.14
C GLU A 51 6.33 -12.71 -23.07
N ASN A 52 6.25 -11.59 -22.36
CA ASN A 52 7.31 -10.58 -22.32
C ASN A 52 7.31 -9.83 -20.97
N LYS A 53 8.28 -8.92 -20.78
CA LYS A 53 8.43 -8.11 -19.55
C LYS A 53 7.21 -7.20 -19.30
N ALA A 54 6.56 -6.70 -20.34
CA ALA A 54 5.38 -5.87 -20.20
C ALA A 54 4.20 -6.67 -19.62
N ALA A 55 3.96 -7.89 -20.12
CA ALA A 55 2.92 -8.79 -19.60
C ALA A 55 3.13 -9.15 -18.11
N VAL A 56 4.39 -9.30 -17.67
CA VAL A 56 4.70 -9.49 -16.24
C VAL A 56 4.33 -8.25 -15.43
N ALA A 57 4.70 -7.05 -15.91
CA ALA A 57 4.41 -5.81 -15.23
C ALA A 57 2.91 -5.50 -15.17
N GLU A 58 2.17 -5.74 -16.26
CA GLU A 58 0.70 -5.66 -16.28
C GLU A 58 0.07 -6.58 -15.26
N ALA A 59 0.60 -7.80 -15.09
CA ALA A 59 0.12 -8.73 -14.09
C ALA A 59 0.40 -8.26 -12.66
N VAL A 60 1.52 -7.57 -12.40
CA VAL A 60 1.80 -6.91 -11.11
C VAL A 60 0.78 -5.80 -10.84
N VAL A 61 0.52 -4.92 -11.82
CA VAL A 61 -0.47 -3.84 -11.69
C VAL A 61 -1.88 -4.41 -11.47
N ALA A 62 -2.28 -5.43 -12.23
CA ALA A 62 -3.58 -6.08 -12.09
C ALA A 62 -3.75 -6.75 -10.72
N GLU A 63 -2.69 -7.36 -10.17
CA GLU A 63 -2.71 -7.95 -8.83
C GLU A 63 -2.86 -6.88 -7.75
N ALA A 64 -2.10 -5.78 -7.83
CA ALA A 64 -2.23 -4.65 -6.91
C ALA A 64 -3.63 -4.01 -6.97
N SER A 65 -4.16 -3.84 -8.19
CA SER A 65 -5.50 -3.29 -8.45
C SER A 65 -6.61 -4.18 -7.89
N ARG A 66 -6.46 -5.51 -8.03
CA ARG A 66 -7.34 -6.46 -7.34
C ARG A 66 -7.26 -6.32 -5.82
N GLY A 67 -6.06 -6.26 -5.26
CA GLY A 67 -5.86 -6.06 -3.82
C GLY A 67 -6.54 -4.81 -3.28
N LEU A 68 -6.38 -3.67 -3.98
CA LEU A 68 -7.02 -2.40 -3.65
C LEU A 68 -8.55 -2.51 -3.65
N ARG A 69 -9.13 -3.10 -4.71
CA ARG A 69 -10.59 -3.28 -4.80
C ARG A 69 -11.14 -4.22 -3.73
N ASP A 70 -10.50 -5.36 -3.52
CA ASP A 70 -10.94 -6.37 -2.56
C ASP A 70 -10.90 -5.83 -1.12
N MET A 71 -9.81 -5.17 -0.75
CA MET A 71 -9.63 -4.48 0.53
C MET A 71 -10.71 -3.42 0.74
N SER A 72 -10.89 -2.52 -0.23
CA SER A 72 -11.85 -1.42 -0.16
C SER A 72 -13.31 -1.89 -0.07
N ALA A 73 -13.65 -2.95 -0.81
CA ALA A 73 -14.97 -3.56 -0.76
C ALA A 73 -15.22 -4.28 0.57
N ALA A 74 -14.20 -4.94 1.13
CA ALA A 74 -14.30 -5.59 2.44
C ALA A 74 -14.53 -4.57 3.56
N ILE A 75 -13.75 -3.48 3.58
CA ILE A 75 -13.90 -2.39 4.56
C ILE A 75 -15.29 -1.81 4.47
N ARG A 76 -15.76 -1.44 3.27
CA ARG A 76 -17.08 -0.82 3.17
C ARG A 76 -18.24 -1.73 3.60
N ARG A 77 -18.13 -3.06 3.42
CA ARG A 77 -19.13 -4.00 3.95
C ARG A 77 -19.12 -4.09 5.48
N GLY A 78 -18.00 -3.77 6.11
CA GLY A 78 -17.80 -3.86 7.56
C GLY A 78 -17.96 -2.54 8.32
N THR A 79 -18.24 -1.43 7.64
CA THR A 79 -18.29 -0.10 8.25
C THR A 79 -19.66 0.55 8.10
N ASP A 80 -20.16 1.17 9.18
CA ASP A 80 -21.51 1.73 9.26
C ASP A 80 -21.69 3.03 8.46
N THR A 81 -20.63 3.84 8.33
CA THR A 81 -20.68 5.12 7.60
C THR A 81 -19.67 5.16 6.47
N ALA A 82 -20.03 5.81 5.36
CA ALA A 82 -19.12 5.98 4.23
C ALA A 82 -17.90 6.85 4.58
N LEU A 83 -18.04 7.82 5.50
CA LEU A 83 -16.91 8.58 6.03
C LEU A 83 -15.95 7.71 6.85
N GLN A 84 -16.45 6.84 7.72
CA GLN A 84 -15.56 5.92 8.44
C GLN A 84 -14.90 4.94 7.46
N ALA A 85 -15.62 4.47 6.44
CA ALA A 85 -15.03 3.61 5.41
C ALA A 85 -13.93 4.34 4.63
N LEU A 86 -14.03 5.66 4.42
CA LEU A 86 -12.98 6.47 3.80
C LEU A 86 -11.72 6.53 4.67
N VAL A 87 -11.89 6.75 5.98
CA VAL A 87 -10.79 6.75 6.95
C VAL A 87 -10.12 5.38 6.97
N ASP A 88 -10.90 4.31 7.13
CA ASP A 88 -10.42 2.93 7.22
C ASP A 88 -9.72 2.49 5.93
N THR A 89 -10.28 2.81 4.76
CA THR A 89 -9.66 2.47 3.47
C THR A 89 -8.36 3.23 3.25
N SER A 90 -8.26 4.47 3.72
CA SER A 90 -7.01 5.25 3.63
C SER A 90 -5.92 4.66 4.51
N HIS A 91 -6.26 4.23 5.74
CA HIS A 91 -5.31 3.53 6.62
C HIS A 91 -4.86 2.20 6.03
N ALA A 92 -5.81 1.42 5.49
CA ALA A 92 -5.51 0.15 4.87
C ALA A 92 -4.62 0.31 3.62
N LEU A 93 -4.83 1.36 2.82
CA LEU A 93 -3.95 1.69 1.68
C LEU A 93 -2.52 1.98 2.14
N VAL A 94 -2.35 2.79 3.19
CA VAL A 94 -1.03 3.11 3.74
C VAL A 94 -0.32 1.85 4.26
N GLU A 95 -1.01 0.99 5.01
CA GLU A 95 -0.44 -0.28 5.49
C GLU A 95 -0.12 -1.24 4.33
N LEU A 96 -0.96 -1.29 3.31
CA LEU A 96 -0.73 -2.10 2.11
C LEU A 96 0.55 -1.64 1.39
N LEU A 97 0.71 -0.33 1.19
CA LEU A 97 1.93 0.23 0.60
C LEU A 97 3.16 -0.02 1.49
N ARG A 98 3.00 0.01 2.82
CA ARG A 98 4.11 -0.27 3.75
C ARG A 98 4.55 -1.74 3.71
N GLY A 99 3.60 -2.67 3.65
CA GLY A 99 3.83 -4.09 3.85
C GLY A 99 3.96 -4.96 2.59
N ASP A 100 3.39 -4.54 1.46
CA ASP A 100 3.27 -5.37 0.27
C ASP A 100 4.06 -4.83 -0.94
N PRO A 101 5.15 -5.50 -1.37
CA PRO A 101 5.91 -5.13 -2.56
C PRO A 101 5.07 -5.12 -3.84
N VAL A 102 4.07 -6.00 -3.96
CA VAL A 102 3.21 -6.05 -5.16
C VAL A 102 2.42 -4.77 -5.30
N SER A 103 1.83 -4.30 -4.21
CA SER A 103 1.11 -3.03 -4.17
C SER A 103 2.03 -1.85 -4.47
N ARG A 104 3.19 -1.72 -3.82
CA ARG A 104 4.15 -0.63 -4.14
C ARG A 104 4.59 -0.64 -5.60
N ALA A 105 5.01 -1.80 -6.10
CA ALA A 105 5.43 -1.95 -7.49
C ALA A 105 4.29 -1.63 -8.46
N GLY A 106 3.06 -2.10 -8.17
CA GLY A 106 1.87 -1.81 -8.94
C GLY A 106 1.60 -0.31 -9.05
N PHE A 107 1.54 0.39 -7.92
CA PHE A 107 1.32 1.85 -7.87
C PHE A 107 2.42 2.62 -8.61
N ARG A 108 3.68 2.21 -8.50
CA ARG A 108 4.78 2.83 -9.26
C ARG A 108 4.63 2.59 -10.77
N LEU A 109 4.39 1.35 -11.16
CA LEU A 109 4.28 0.92 -12.56
C LEU A 109 3.06 1.51 -13.27
N SER A 110 1.98 1.85 -12.55
CA SER A 110 0.80 2.50 -13.13
C SER A 110 1.02 3.98 -13.42
N CYS A 111 1.96 4.64 -12.71
CA CYS A 111 2.20 6.09 -12.83
C CYS A 111 3.20 6.46 -13.92
N ASP A 112 4.14 5.57 -14.24
CA ASP A 112 5.21 5.88 -15.20
C ASP A 112 4.69 5.99 -16.65
N GLY A 113 3.38 5.83 -16.89
CA GLY A 113 2.73 6.14 -18.18
C GLY A 113 3.14 5.24 -19.35
N GLU A 114 4.03 4.27 -19.12
CA GLU A 114 4.56 3.38 -20.16
C GLU A 114 3.54 2.35 -20.68
N ARG A 115 2.30 2.33 -20.17
CA ARG A 115 1.28 1.31 -20.49
C ARG A 115 -0.12 1.88 -20.57
N ALA A 116 -0.63 2.08 -21.78
CA ALA A 116 -2.00 2.53 -22.02
C ALA A 116 -3.10 1.50 -21.66
N ALA A 117 -2.75 0.23 -21.44
CA ALA A 117 -3.72 -0.86 -21.22
C ALA A 117 -3.87 -1.33 -19.76
N ALA A 118 -3.00 -0.90 -18.85
CA ALA A 118 -3.05 -1.29 -17.44
C ALA A 118 -3.96 -0.35 -16.63
N PRO A 119 -4.63 -0.84 -15.56
CA PRO A 119 -5.40 0.02 -14.66
C PRO A 119 -4.51 1.10 -14.04
N ASP A 120 -4.98 2.35 -14.06
CA ASP A 120 -4.36 3.43 -13.30
C ASP A 120 -4.85 3.35 -11.84
N LEU A 121 -4.01 2.79 -10.97
CA LEU A 121 -4.28 2.61 -9.55
C LEU A 121 -4.58 3.93 -8.81
N ARG A 122 -3.98 5.05 -9.22
CA ARG A 122 -4.29 6.34 -8.61
C ARG A 122 -5.67 6.83 -9.02
N MET A 123 -6.07 6.56 -10.27
CA MET A 123 -7.43 6.84 -10.73
C MET A 123 -8.47 5.91 -10.11
N GLU A 124 -8.14 4.63 -9.86
CA GLU A 124 -8.99 3.71 -9.10
C GLU A 124 -9.17 4.19 -7.65
N TRP A 125 -8.08 4.60 -6.99
CA TRP A 125 -8.13 5.19 -5.65
C TRP A 125 -8.97 6.48 -5.63
N HIS A 126 -8.77 7.36 -6.60
CA HIS A 126 -9.53 8.60 -6.76
C HIS A 126 -11.02 8.34 -6.93
N HIS A 127 -11.41 7.38 -7.79
CA HIS A 127 -12.81 6.97 -7.93
C HIS A 127 -13.37 6.49 -6.59
N ARG A 128 -12.60 5.67 -5.86
CA ARG A 128 -13.07 5.14 -4.59
C ARG A 128 -13.33 6.22 -3.55
N VAL A 129 -12.42 7.19 -3.44
CA VAL A 129 -12.59 8.35 -2.54
C VAL A 129 -13.84 9.14 -2.92
N ARG A 130 -14.05 9.38 -4.22
CA ARG A 130 -15.25 10.07 -4.73
C ARG A 130 -16.54 9.33 -4.34
N GLU A 131 -16.62 8.04 -4.62
CA GLU A 131 -17.79 7.22 -4.28
C GLU A 131 -18.13 7.32 -2.78
N LEU A 132 -17.15 7.14 -1.90
CA LEU A 132 -17.38 7.20 -0.46
C LEU A 132 -17.86 8.59 0.02
N LEU A 133 -17.35 9.67 -0.57
CA LEU A 133 -17.78 11.03 -0.26
C LEU A 133 -19.16 11.37 -0.84
N GLU A 134 -19.51 10.82 -2.02
CA GLU A 134 -20.86 10.93 -2.58
C GLU A 134 -21.88 10.21 -1.71
N GLU A 135 -21.57 8.99 -1.28
CA GLU A 135 -22.41 8.21 -0.38
C GLU A 135 -22.55 8.88 0.99
N ALA A 136 -21.48 9.44 1.54
CA ALA A 136 -21.51 10.21 2.78
C ALA A 136 -22.42 11.43 2.69
N ALA A 137 -22.37 12.15 1.56
CA ALA A 137 -23.23 13.30 1.31
C ALA A 137 -24.69 12.89 1.15
N ALA A 138 -24.98 11.82 0.40
CA ALA A 138 -26.33 11.29 0.24
C ALA A 138 -26.95 10.84 1.57
N ALA A 139 -26.12 10.33 2.50
CA ALA A 139 -26.53 9.96 3.84
C ALA A 139 -26.63 11.15 4.83
N GLY A 140 -26.29 12.37 4.41
CA GLY A 140 -26.27 13.55 5.27
C GLY A 140 -25.28 13.44 6.44
N THR A 141 -24.16 12.74 6.20
CA THR A 141 -23.04 12.57 7.15
C THR A 141 -21.87 13.50 6.87
N LEU A 142 -21.84 14.11 5.68
CA LEU A 142 -20.91 15.16 5.28
C LEU A 142 -21.42 16.53 5.73
N ALA A 143 -20.51 17.46 6.05
CA ALA A 143 -20.86 18.85 6.35
C ALA A 143 -21.39 19.59 5.09
N ASP A 144 -22.38 20.46 5.28
CA ASP A 144 -23.07 21.16 4.17
C ASP A 144 -22.24 22.30 3.56
N ASP A 145 -21.24 22.81 4.27
CA ASP A 145 -20.39 23.95 3.88
C ASP A 145 -19.13 23.55 3.08
N ILE A 146 -18.93 22.25 2.82
CA ILE A 146 -17.74 21.73 2.14
C ILE A 146 -18.08 21.32 0.71
N ALA A 147 -17.31 21.84 -0.26
CA ALA A 147 -17.36 21.35 -1.63
C ALA A 147 -16.79 19.93 -1.70
N ARG A 148 -17.58 19.00 -2.24
CA ARG A 148 -17.20 17.57 -2.34
C ARG A 148 -15.90 17.37 -3.12
N GLU A 149 -15.73 18.07 -4.24
CA GLU A 149 -14.52 17.96 -5.06
C GLU A 149 -13.26 18.40 -4.29
N ASP A 150 -13.36 19.38 -3.40
CA ASP A 150 -12.23 19.81 -2.56
C ASP A 150 -11.85 18.73 -1.54
N ALA A 151 -12.85 18.06 -0.95
CA ALA A 151 -12.62 16.93 -0.05
C ALA A 151 -11.99 15.73 -0.76
N VAL A 152 -12.44 15.43 -1.99
CA VAL A 152 -11.84 14.40 -2.86
C VAL A 152 -10.38 14.76 -3.15
N ALA A 153 -10.14 15.98 -3.63
CA ALA A 153 -8.80 16.45 -3.99
C ALA A 153 -7.85 16.42 -2.79
N ALA A 154 -8.29 16.90 -1.62
CA ALA A 154 -7.48 16.89 -0.40
C ALA A 154 -7.11 15.47 0.05
N THR A 155 -8.07 14.55 0.03
CA THR A 155 -7.85 13.15 0.43
C THR A 155 -6.93 12.41 -0.53
N VAL A 156 -7.13 12.58 -1.84
CA VAL A 156 -6.25 11.97 -2.87
C VAL A 156 -4.85 12.58 -2.82
N ALA A 157 -4.74 13.90 -2.65
CA ALA A 157 -3.45 14.58 -2.59
C ALA A 157 -2.63 14.14 -1.37
N VAL A 158 -3.23 14.03 -0.19
CA VAL A 158 -2.48 13.61 1.02
C VAL A 158 -2.03 12.15 0.93
N THR A 159 -2.88 11.26 0.42
CA THR A 159 -2.56 9.83 0.29
C THR A 159 -1.50 9.59 -0.78
N ALA A 160 -1.56 10.32 -1.90
CA ALA A 160 -0.48 10.34 -2.88
C ALA A 160 0.81 10.91 -2.30
N GLY A 161 0.73 11.96 -1.46
CA GLY A 161 1.87 12.52 -0.74
C GLY A 161 2.55 11.47 0.16
N PHE A 162 1.77 10.74 0.96
CA PHE A 162 2.30 9.65 1.79
C PHE A 162 2.92 8.52 0.96
N GLU A 163 2.30 8.15 -0.16
CA GLU A 163 2.86 7.18 -1.10
C GLU A 163 4.22 7.62 -1.64
N VAL A 164 4.34 8.87 -2.12
CA VAL A 164 5.58 9.40 -2.71
C VAL A 164 6.68 9.59 -1.67
N LEU A 165 6.37 10.20 -0.52
CA LEU A 165 7.34 10.43 0.56
C LEU A 165 7.77 9.10 1.20
N GLY A 166 6.82 8.17 1.31
CA GLY A 166 7.01 6.80 1.81
C GLY A 166 8.04 5.97 1.06
N ARG A 167 8.33 6.32 -0.20
CA ARG A 167 9.34 5.63 -1.03
C ARG A 167 10.76 5.74 -0.48
N HIS A 168 11.04 6.84 0.22
CA HIS A 168 12.39 7.13 0.75
C HIS A 168 12.44 6.93 2.26
N ASP A 169 11.35 7.22 2.95
CA ASP A 169 11.23 7.09 4.40
C ASP A 169 9.87 6.47 4.74
N THR A 170 9.90 5.21 5.19
CA THR A 170 8.71 4.43 5.52
C THR A 170 7.95 5.00 6.73
N GLU A 171 8.54 5.92 7.49
CA GLU A 171 7.84 6.64 8.56
C GLU A 171 6.68 7.50 8.01
N TRP A 172 6.74 7.93 6.74
CA TRP A 172 5.62 8.61 6.06
C TRP A 172 4.42 7.70 5.83
N LEU A 173 4.61 6.39 5.80
CA LEU A 173 3.55 5.40 5.72
C LEU A 173 3.12 4.91 7.11
N SER A 174 3.33 5.70 8.16
CA SER A 174 2.85 5.36 9.50
C SER A 174 1.39 5.72 9.69
N SER A 175 0.63 4.83 10.33
CA SER A 175 -0.77 5.08 10.69
C SER A 175 -0.89 6.34 11.57
N TYR A 176 0.11 6.65 12.39
CA TYR A 176 0.14 7.87 13.22
C TYR A 176 0.01 9.16 12.40
N ARG A 177 0.76 9.32 11.30
CA ARG A 177 0.71 10.54 10.48
C ARG A 177 -0.65 10.68 9.78
N LEU A 178 -1.21 9.56 9.31
CA LEU A 178 -2.54 9.55 8.70
C LEU A 178 -3.65 9.81 9.74
N THR A 179 -3.53 9.29 10.97
CA THR A 179 -4.46 9.61 12.06
C THR A 179 -4.45 11.11 12.36
N GLY A 180 -3.26 11.73 12.42
CA GLY A 180 -3.13 13.17 12.62
C GLY A 180 -3.82 13.98 11.52
N PHE A 181 -3.70 13.56 10.26
CA PHE A 181 -4.43 14.16 9.15
C PHE A 181 -5.95 14.06 9.35
N TRP A 182 -6.48 12.87 9.68
CA TRP A 182 -7.92 12.68 9.89
C TRP A 182 -8.44 13.45 11.12
N GLN A 183 -7.66 13.57 12.19
CA GLN A 183 -8.01 14.40 13.35
C GLN A 183 -8.19 15.88 12.98
N LEU A 184 -7.43 16.37 11.99
CA LEU A 184 -7.55 17.74 11.48
C LEU A 184 -8.69 17.88 10.48
N LEU A 185 -8.91 16.90 9.61
CA LEU A 185 -9.88 17.00 8.52
C LEU A 185 -11.33 16.67 8.96
N LEU A 186 -11.53 15.64 9.77
CA LEU A 186 -12.88 15.17 10.15
C LEU A 186 -13.77 16.25 10.80
N PRO A 187 -13.26 17.14 11.69
CA PRO A 187 -14.08 18.20 12.26
C PRO A 187 -14.65 19.20 11.24
N ARG A 188 -14.03 19.31 10.06
CA ARG A 188 -14.53 20.12 8.95
C ARG A 188 -15.37 19.30 7.97
N LEU A 189 -15.04 18.03 7.80
CA LEU A 189 -15.66 17.17 6.80
C LEU A 189 -16.99 16.55 7.26
N ALA A 190 -17.10 16.18 8.55
CA ALA A 190 -18.25 15.46 9.06
C ALA A 190 -19.36 16.39 9.56
N ALA A 191 -20.62 15.98 9.34
CA ALA A 191 -21.76 16.61 10.00
C ALA A 191 -21.63 16.48 11.53
N ALA A 192 -22.11 17.47 12.28
CA ALA A 192 -21.96 17.54 13.74
C ALA A 192 -22.49 16.29 14.47
N LYS A 193 -23.57 15.69 13.95
CA LYS A 193 -24.16 14.45 14.48
C LYS A 193 -23.33 13.19 14.22
N THR A 194 -22.47 13.22 13.20
CA THR A 194 -21.68 12.07 12.73
C THR A 194 -20.28 12.08 13.34
N LEU A 195 -19.69 13.26 13.56
CA LEU A 195 -18.31 13.39 14.08
C LEU A 195 -18.01 12.51 15.32
N PRO A 196 -18.88 12.41 16.35
CA PRO A 196 -18.60 11.57 17.52
C PRO A 196 -18.57 10.06 17.25
N LEU A 197 -19.08 9.63 16.09
CA LEU A 197 -19.15 8.22 15.68
C LEU A 197 -17.92 7.80 14.85
N LEU A 198 -17.04 8.74 14.51
CA LEU A 198 -15.88 8.48 13.66
C LEU A 198 -14.63 8.26 14.50
N ASP A 199 -13.84 7.27 14.12
CA ASP A 199 -12.51 7.01 14.66
C ASP A 199 -11.45 7.46 13.64
N PRO A 200 -10.71 8.57 13.89
CA PRO A 200 -9.64 9.02 12.99
C PRO A 200 -8.45 8.06 12.94
N ALA A 201 -8.29 7.16 13.93
CA ALA A 201 -7.27 6.12 13.92
C ALA A 201 -7.67 4.91 13.06
N GLY A 202 -8.90 4.88 12.57
CA GLY A 202 -9.49 3.76 11.87
C GLY A 202 -9.98 2.67 12.83
N THR A 203 -11.01 1.94 12.42
CA THR A 203 -11.70 0.94 13.27
C THR A 203 -11.01 -0.42 13.31
N GLY A 204 -9.82 -0.54 12.71
CA GLY A 204 -8.94 -1.67 12.98
C GLY A 204 -9.40 -3.02 12.43
N ALA A 205 -9.90 -3.06 11.19
CA ALA A 205 -9.91 -4.32 10.44
C ALA A 205 -8.48 -4.94 10.31
N VAL A 206 -7.42 -4.22 10.68
CA VAL A 206 -6.12 -4.75 11.13
C VAL A 206 -5.54 -3.87 12.26
N ALA A 207 -6.12 -3.91 13.46
CA ALA A 207 -5.41 -3.39 14.64
C ALA A 207 -4.33 -4.40 15.07
N SER A 208 -3.06 -4.13 14.76
CA SER A 208 -1.96 -4.71 15.54
C SER A 208 -1.67 -3.81 16.75
N PRO A 209 -1.29 -4.38 17.91
CA PRO A 209 -1.15 -3.63 19.15
C PRO A 209 0.07 -2.72 19.11
N ARG A 210 -0.06 -1.52 19.71
CA ARG A 210 1.06 -0.60 20.00
C ARG A 210 2.24 -1.37 20.65
N PRO A 211 3.48 -1.20 20.21
CA PRO A 211 4.61 -1.51 21.06
C PRO A 211 4.65 -0.48 22.19
N GLY A 212 4.60 -0.97 23.44
CA GLY A 212 4.82 -0.13 24.61
C GLY A 212 6.25 0.43 24.62
N PRO A 213 6.49 1.55 25.34
CA PRO A 213 7.81 2.15 25.40
C PRO A 213 8.70 1.27 26.29
N GLY A 214 9.55 0.44 25.68
CA GLY A 214 10.46 -0.41 26.46
C GLY A 214 11.12 -1.55 25.69
N ALA A 215 11.79 -1.26 24.58
CA ALA A 215 12.77 -2.20 23.99
C ALA A 215 13.77 -1.44 23.10
N ALA A 216 14.47 -0.48 23.69
CA ALA A 216 15.67 0.11 23.10
C ALA A 216 16.73 0.20 24.21
N SER A 217 17.31 -0.95 24.56
CA SER A 217 18.67 -1.04 25.07
C SER A 217 19.03 -2.52 25.26
N ALA A 218 19.89 -3.05 24.40
CA ALA A 218 20.82 -4.15 24.66
C ALA A 218 21.39 -4.72 23.34
N VAL A 219 22.05 -3.88 22.53
CA VAL A 219 23.10 -4.36 21.61
C VAL A 219 24.14 -3.25 21.51
N GLY A 220 25.21 -3.37 22.29
CA GLY A 220 26.31 -2.42 22.29
C GLY A 220 27.18 -2.55 23.52
N GLU A 221 27.81 -3.71 23.71
CA GLU A 221 28.99 -3.91 24.58
C GLU A 221 29.52 -5.33 24.38
N ALA A 222 30.18 -5.57 23.24
CA ALA A 222 31.03 -6.75 23.03
C ALA A 222 31.99 -6.50 21.85
N GLU A 223 32.71 -5.37 21.86
CA GLU A 223 33.83 -5.16 20.93
C GLU A 223 34.90 -4.26 21.55
N GLU A 224 35.37 -4.63 22.75
CA GLU A 224 36.57 -4.04 23.36
C GLU A 224 37.36 -5.08 24.18
N THR A 225 37.79 -6.16 23.52
CA THR A 225 38.80 -7.09 24.08
C THR A 225 39.73 -7.63 22.99
N ALA A 226 40.26 -6.74 22.16
CA ALA A 226 41.29 -7.08 21.16
C ALA A 226 42.28 -5.94 20.93
N ALA A 227 42.84 -5.37 22.00
CA ALA A 227 44.02 -4.49 21.90
C ALA A 227 44.70 -4.26 23.26
N LEU A 228 45.30 -5.30 23.88
CA LEU A 228 46.43 -5.10 24.81
C LEU A 228 47.08 -6.46 25.15
N THR A 229 48.07 -6.89 24.38
CA THR A 229 49.25 -7.67 24.82
C THR A 229 50.10 -8.02 23.60
N ALA A 230 50.86 -7.03 23.13
CA ALA A 230 52.06 -7.26 22.35
C ALA A 230 53.07 -6.22 22.81
N GLU A 231 54.07 -6.64 23.57
CA GLU A 231 55.38 -5.99 23.71
C GLU A 231 56.37 -6.98 24.37
N PRO A 232 57.69 -6.79 24.15
CA PRO A 232 58.60 -7.88 23.83
C PRO A 232 59.67 -8.12 24.91
N THR A 233 60.26 -9.32 24.92
CA THR A 233 61.67 -9.55 25.27
C THR A 233 62.13 -10.85 24.63
#